data_AF-B4WV53-F1
#
_entry.id   AF-B4WV53-F1
#
_cell.length_a   1.000
_cell.length_b   1.000
_cell.length_c   1.000
_cell.angle_alpha   90.00
_cell.angle_beta   90.00
_cell.angle_gamma   90.00
#
_symmetry.space_group_name_H-M   'P 1'
#
loop_
_entity.id
_entity.type
_entity.pdbx_description
1 polymer ?
#
loop_
_entity_poly.entity_id
_entity_poly.type
_entity_poly.pdbx_seq_one_letter_code
_entity_poly.pdbx_strand_id
1 'polypeptide(L)'
;MKPQTEVTMSKRVNPLHGRAAELNEYATSDLSVEEQLAGGASIDDLVDAGVLDDDIDRDSNHEFTPMPTEEEMAAREAAAYQGPPLSTEEQFAYIEAYFAAYDALT
;
A
#
# COMPACT_ATOMS: atom_id res chain seq x y z
N MET A 1 31.28 4.19 -45.47
CA MET A 1 31.11 3.02 -44.57
C MET A 1 30.31 3.48 -43.36
N LYS A 2 29.11 2.93 -43.15
CA LYS A 2 28.33 3.15 -41.93
C LYS A 2 28.80 2.14 -40.88
N PRO A 3 29.05 2.52 -39.62
CA PRO A 3 29.33 1.54 -38.58
C PRO A 3 28.08 0.71 -38.33
N GLN A 4 28.25 -0.62 -38.28
CA GLN A 4 27.19 -1.55 -37.94
C GLN A 4 26.82 -1.33 -36.47
N THR A 5 25.55 -1.05 -36.21
CA THR A 5 24.97 -1.09 -34.87
C THR A 5 24.90 -2.54 -34.46
N GLU A 6 25.90 -2.97 -33.70
CA GLU A 6 25.94 -4.27 -33.06
C GLU A 6 24.81 -4.31 -32.01
N VAL A 7 23.75 -5.05 -32.32
CA VAL A 7 22.65 -5.33 -31.39
C VAL A 7 23.26 -6.16 -30.26
N THR A 8 23.50 -5.54 -29.11
CA THR A 8 24.02 -6.22 -27.93
C THR A 8 23.02 -7.28 -27.49
N MET A 9 23.41 -8.53 -27.70
CA MET A 9 22.84 -9.74 -27.13
C MET A 9 22.35 -9.50 -25.70
N SER A 10 21.06 -9.76 -25.43
CA SER A 10 20.53 -9.91 -24.08
C SER A 10 21.44 -10.88 -23.31
N LYS A 11 22.28 -10.34 -22.42
CA LYS A 11 23.16 -11.12 -21.56
C LYS A 11 22.24 -12.02 -20.72
N ARG A 12 22.19 -13.31 -21.02
CA ARG A 12 21.51 -14.27 -20.16
C ARG A 12 22.24 -14.26 -18.82
N VAL A 13 21.62 -13.66 -17.81
CA VAL A 13 22.17 -13.62 -16.47
C VAL A 13 22.07 -15.02 -15.89
N ASN A 14 23.17 -15.55 -15.33
CA ASN A 14 23.16 -16.86 -14.71
C ASN A 14 22.56 -16.72 -13.29
N PRO A 15 21.41 -17.34 -12.99
CA PRO A 15 20.75 -17.22 -11.69
C PRO A 15 21.47 -17.96 -10.56
N LEU A 16 22.65 -18.54 -10.81
CA LEU A 16 23.41 -19.28 -9.81
C LEU A 16 24.61 -18.51 -9.25
N HIS A 17 24.86 -17.27 -9.69
CA HIS A 17 26.01 -16.49 -9.21
C HIS A 17 25.68 -15.01 -8.98
N GLY A 18 26.25 -14.45 -7.91
CA GLY A 18 26.12 -13.03 -7.56
C GLY A 18 24.67 -12.62 -7.28
N ARG A 19 24.35 -11.35 -7.57
CA ARG A 19 23.04 -10.73 -7.32
C ARG A 19 21.86 -11.52 -7.91
N ALA A 20 22.06 -12.20 -9.04
CA ALA A 20 21.00 -12.99 -9.66
C ALA A 20 20.66 -14.28 -8.89
N ALA A 21 21.60 -14.81 -8.11
CA ALA A 21 21.35 -15.93 -7.21
C ALA A 21 20.53 -15.50 -6.00
N GLU A 22 20.87 -14.36 -5.41
CA GLU A 22 20.12 -13.77 -4.30
C GLU A 22 18.66 -13.49 -4.70
N LEU A 23 18.43 -12.85 -5.86
CA LEU A 23 17.08 -12.59 -6.34
C LEU A 23 16.31 -13.87 -6.69
N ASN A 24 16.97 -14.87 -7.26
CA ASN A 24 16.35 -16.16 -7.54
C ASN A 24 15.98 -16.91 -6.24
N GLU A 25 16.77 -16.77 -5.18
CA GLU A 25 16.45 -17.31 -3.87
C GLU A 25 15.16 -16.68 -3.32
N TYR A 26 15.03 -15.35 -3.35
CA TYR A 26 13.80 -14.68 -2.93
C TYR A 26 12.58 -15.11 -3.76
N ALA A 27 12.73 -15.18 -5.08
CA ALA A 27 11.66 -15.55 -6.00
C ALA A 27 11.18 -17.02 -5.86
N THR A 28 12.04 -17.91 -5.36
CA THR A 28 11.75 -19.35 -5.25
C THR A 28 11.65 -19.85 -3.81
N SER A 29 11.73 -18.93 -2.86
CA SER A 29 11.60 -19.21 -1.44
C SER A 29 10.15 -19.55 -1.08
N ASP A 30 9.96 -20.49 -0.15
CA ASP A 30 8.67 -20.79 0.47
C ASP A 30 8.32 -19.80 1.61
N LEU A 31 9.20 -18.83 1.90
CA LEU A 31 9.02 -17.85 2.96
C LEU A 31 8.06 -16.73 2.56
N SER A 32 7.25 -16.25 3.52
CA SER A 32 6.40 -15.08 3.32
C SER A 32 7.23 -13.80 3.11
N VAL A 33 6.61 -12.76 2.57
CA VAL A 33 7.24 -11.43 2.40
C VAL A 33 7.82 -10.91 3.72
N GLU A 34 7.05 -11.02 4.80
CA GLU A 34 7.47 -10.58 6.14
C GLU A 34 8.67 -11.37 6.66
N GLU A 35 8.70 -12.68 6.39
CA GLU A 35 9.82 -13.54 6.78
C GLU A 35 11.08 -13.20 5.98
N GLN A 36 10.95 -12.90 4.69
CA GLN A 36 12.07 -12.48 3.84
C GLN A 36 12.62 -11.11 4.31
N LEU A 37 11.74 -10.15 4.61
CA LEU A 37 12.12 -8.85 5.17
C LEU A 37 12.79 -8.98 6.53
N ALA A 38 12.26 -9.83 7.42
CA ALA A 38 12.86 -10.12 8.71
C ALA A 38 14.23 -10.83 8.58
N GLY A 39 14.40 -11.62 7.53
CA GLY A 39 15.67 -12.25 7.13
C GLY A 39 16.69 -11.28 6.53
N GLY A 40 16.33 -10.01 6.33
CA GLY A 40 17.21 -8.97 5.82
C GLY A 40 17.09 -8.72 4.32
N ALA A 41 16.09 -9.28 3.63
CA ALA A 41 15.79 -8.90 2.25
C ALA A 41 15.36 -7.42 2.20
N SER A 42 15.77 -6.72 1.15
CA SER A 42 15.34 -5.35 0.90
C SER A 42 14.02 -5.34 0.12
N ILE A 43 13.20 -4.29 0.27
CA ILE A 43 11.96 -4.15 -0.53
C ILE A 43 12.30 -4.12 -2.03
N ASP A 44 13.35 -3.40 -2.42
CA ASP A 44 13.79 -3.32 -3.82
C ASP A 44 14.20 -4.71 -4.36
N ASP A 45 14.81 -5.55 -3.52
CA ASP A 45 15.24 -6.90 -3.89
C ASP A 45 14.03 -7.83 -4.09
N LEU A 46 13.00 -7.70 -3.25
CA LEU A 46 11.75 -8.46 -3.39
C LEU A 46 10.96 -8.03 -4.64
N VAL A 47 11.00 -6.75 -4.98
CA VAL A 47 10.43 -6.22 -6.24
C VAL A 47 11.20 -6.74 -7.44
N ASP A 48 12.53 -6.66 -7.43
CA ASP A 48 13.38 -7.15 -8.51
C ASP A 48 13.28 -8.68 -8.69
N ALA A 49 13.03 -9.41 -7.61
CA ALA A 49 12.76 -10.85 -7.61
C ALA A 49 11.34 -11.19 -8.10
N GLY A 50 10.45 -10.21 -8.24
CA GLY A 50 9.06 -10.40 -8.66
C GLY A 50 8.14 -10.95 -7.57
N VAL A 51 8.57 -10.88 -6.30
CA VAL A 51 7.79 -11.34 -5.13
C VAL A 51 6.64 -10.37 -4.81
N LEU A 52 6.80 -9.08 -5.12
CA LEU A 52 5.84 -8.01 -4.82
C LEU A 52 5.21 -7.38 -6.09
N ASP A 53 5.36 -8.02 -7.25
CA ASP A 53 4.97 -7.42 -8.54
C ASP A 53 3.44 -7.30 -8.71
N ASP A 54 2.67 -8.10 -7.97
CA ASP A 54 1.20 -8.07 -7.89
C ASP A 54 0.66 -7.14 -6.78
N ASP A 55 1.39 -7.00 -5.68
CA ASP A 55 1.02 -6.12 -4.56
C ASP A 55 1.36 -4.64 -4.80
N ILE A 56 2.35 -4.36 -5.66
CA ILE A 56 2.72 -3.00 -6.04
C ILE A 56 2.04 -2.65 -7.36
N ASP A 57 0.89 -1.97 -7.27
CA ASP A 57 0.41 -1.18 -8.39
C ASP A 57 1.41 -0.05 -8.66
N ARG A 58 2.40 -0.29 -9.51
CA ARG A 58 3.43 0.71 -9.89
C ARG A 58 2.83 1.98 -10.50
N ASP A 59 1.61 1.88 -11.02
CA ASP A 59 0.84 2.99 -11.59
C ASP A 59 -0.23 3.54 -10.61
N SER A 60 -0.33 3.00 -9.39
CA SER A 60 -1.19 3.60 -8.37
C SER A 60 -0.57 4.90 -7.87
N ASN A 61 -1.27 6.01 -8.10
CA ASN A 61 -1.04 7.24 -7.34
C ASN A 61 -1.60 7.03 -5.92
N HIS A 62 -0.96 6.18 -5.12
CA HIS A 62 -1.16 6.16 -3.68
C HIS A 62 -0.63 7.48 -3.09
N GLU A 63 -1.36 8.57 -3.33
CA GLU A 63 -1.20 9.80 -2.57
C GLU A 63 -1.64 9.49 -1.15
N PHE A 64 -0.68 9.47 -0.24
CA PHE A 64 -0.97 9.45 1.18
C PHE A 64 -1.88 10.65 1.47
N THR A 65 -3.07 10.40 2.05
CA THR A 65 -3.89 11.51 2.52
C THR A 65 -3.03 12.34 3.47
N PRO A 66 -2.78 13.62 3.16
CA PRO A 66 -1.90 14.43 3.96
C PRO A 66 -2.44 14.46 5.39
N MET A 67 -1.53 14.44 6.36
CA MET A 67 -1.91 14.66 7.75
C MET A 67 -2.66 16.01 7.83
N PRO A 68 -3.81 16.06 8.52
CA PRO A 68 -4.51 17.32 8.73
C PRO A 68 -3.58 18.34 9.40
N THR A 69 -3.72 19.59 9.02
CA THR A 69 -3.00 20.69 9.66
C THR A 69 -3.42 20.85 11.13
N GLU A 70 -2.60 21.53 11.94
CA GLU A 70 -2.95 21.83 13.34
C GLU A 70 -4.28 22.59 13.45
N GLU A 71 -4.56 23.49 12.50
CA GLU A 71 -5.81 24.24 12.43
C GLU A 71 -7.02 23.33 12.11
N GLU A 72 -6.87 22.39 11.17
CA GLU A 72 -7.93 21.41 10.85
C GLU A 72 -8.16 20.43 11.99
N MET A 73 -7.11 20.01 12.69
CA MET A 73 -7.23 19.18 13.89
C MET A 73 -7.98 19.93 15.00
N ALA A 74 -7.61 21.18 15.27
CA ALA A 74 -8.28 22.02 16.27
C ALA A 74 -9.74 22.29 15.89
N ALA A 75 -10.04 22.55 14.61
CA ALA A 75 -11.41 22.74 14.12
C ALA A 75 -12.24 21.45 14.28
N ARG A 76 -11.65 20.28 14.03
CA ARG A 76 -12.31 18.98 14.22
C ARG A 76 -12.57 18.68 15.70
N GLU A 77 -11.64 19.03 16.58
CA GLU A 77 -11.80 18.90 18.03
C GLU A 77 -12.86 19.88 18.58
N ALA A 78 -12.88 21.11 18.07
CA ALA A 78 -13.90 22.09 18.41
C ALA A 78 -15.30 21.70 17.88
N ALA A 79 -15.35 21.03 16.73
CA ALA A 79 -16.58 20.49 16.14
C ALA A 79 -16.96 19.10 16.71
N ALA A 80 -16.09 18.47 17.50
CA ALA A 80 -16.39 17.20 18.13
C ALA A 80 -17.52 17.39 19.15
N TYR A 81 -18.41 16.42 19.22
CA TYR A 81 -19.49 16.43 20.19
C TYR A 81 -18.91 16.37 21.62
N GLN A 82 -19.06 17.45 22.37
CA GLN A 82 -18.58 17.61 23.76
C GLN A 82 -19.64 17.21 24.81
N GLY A 83 -20.79 16.71 24.39
CA GLY A 83 -21.85 16.29 25.31
C GLY A 83 -21.55 14.96 25.99
N PRO A 84 -22.34 14.58 27.02
CA PRO A 84 -22.27 13.23 27.55
C PRO A 84 -22.53 12.23 26.42
N PRO A 85 -21.88 11.05 26.42
CA PRO A 85 -22.18 10.03 25.43
C PRO A 85 -23.69 9.78 25.44
N LEU A 86 -24.29 9.76 24.25
CA LEU A 86 -25.72 9.49 24.10
C LEU A 86 -26.06 8.20 24.85
N SER A 87 -27.18 8.17 25.56
CA SER A 87 -27.70 6.93 26.09
C SER A 87 -28.02 5.95 24.96
N THR A 88 -28.09 4.66 25.27
CA THR A 88 -28.42 3.62 24.28
C THR A 88 -29.72 3.94 23.52
N GLU A 89 -30.73 4.46 24.22
CA GLU A 89 -32.02 4.84 23.63
C GLU A 89 -31.88 6.03 22.66
N GLU A 90 -31.11 7.05 23.04
CA GLU A 90 -30.84 8.22 22.19
C GLU A 90 -29.98 7.85 20.97
N GLN A 91 -29.04 6.91 21.11
CA GLN A 91 -28.26 6.40 19.99
C GLN A 91 -29.14 5.69 18.96
N PHE A 92 -30.06 4.83 19.40
CA PHE A 92 -30.98 4.15 18.47
C PHE A 92 -31.90 5.14 17.75
N ALA A 93 -32.45 6.13 18.46
CA ALA A 93 -33.27 7.17 17.85
C ALA A 93 -32.49 8.00 16.80
N TYR A 94 -31.24 8.34 17.08
CA TYR A 94 -30.36 9.03 16.12
C TYR A 94 -30.12 8.20 14.85
N ILE A 95 -29.83 6.91 15.01
CA ILE A 95 -29.58 5.99 13.90
C ILE A 95 -30.83 5.80 13.04
N GLU A 96 -32.00 5.59 13.67
CA GLU A 96 -33.27 5.45 12.95
C GLU A 96 -33.62 6.73 12.17
N ALA A 97 -33.43 7.91 12.76
CA ALA A 97 -33.64 9.18 12.07
C ALA A 97 -32.69 9.38 10.89
N TYR A 98 -31.42 8.97 11.04
CA TYR A 98 -30.44 9.03 9.95
C TYR A 98 -30.84 8.13 8.77
N PHE A 99 -31.26 6.88 9.03
CA PHE A 99 -31.72 5.98 7.97
C PHE A 99 -33.01 6.46 7.30
N ALA A 100 -33.97 6.97 8.08
CA ALA A 100 -35.21 7.52 7.51
C ALA A 100 -34.94 8.74 6.61
N ALA A 101 -33.98 9.60 6.98
CA ALA A 101 -33.58 10.74 6.15
C ALA A 101 -32.86 10.29 4.86
N TYR A 102 -32.05 9.24 4.93
CA TYR A 102 -31.37 8.67 3.77
C TYR A 102 -32.36 8.04 2.79
N ASP A 103 -33.32 7.26 3.29
CA ASP A 103 -34.38 6.65 2.48
C ASP A 103 -35.27 7.70 1.80
N ALA A 104 -35.49 8.85 2.43
CA ALA A 104 -36.27 9.96 1.85
C ALA A 104 -35.53 10.71 0.72
N LEU A 105 -34.21 10.51 0.57
CA LEU A 105 -33.37 11.13 -0.45
C LEU A 105 -33.14 10.21 -1.67
N THR A 106 -33.54 8.94 -1.60
CA THR A 106 -33.48 7.93 -2.68
C THR A 106 -34.84 7.66 -3.29
#